data_AF-A0AB36ZN20-F1
#
_entry.id   AF-A0AB36ZN20-F1
#
_cell.length_a   1.000
_cell.length_b   1.000
_cell.length_c   1.000
_cell.angle_alpha   90.00
_cell.angle_beta   90.00
_cell.angle_gamma   90.00
#
_symmetry.space_group_name_H-M   'P 1'
#
loop_
_entity.id
_entity.type
_entity.pdbx_description
1 polymer ?
#
loop_
_entity_poly.entity_id
_entity_poly.type
_entity_poly.pdbx_seq_one_letter_code
_entity_poly.pdbx_strand_id
1 'polypeptide(L)'
;MSAYPPPAPPATARPSVVPTVLGSIGVALLGILLLLVLAYVVLGLGVSAAGICAVIALVPLTVVLLGVRWVDRWEPEPALGLWFAFLWGAAGSVAIALLVDLGVQIAVYASGQQPSGSDFVGAVIQAPLVEETAKGIGVLLVLLIWRRTFDGPVDGIVYAAVVASGFAFVENILYFGSALVEGGLGSLAVTFFLRGVLSPFAHVLFTACTGAALGFASNRPAVARLPIALLGLALAAFLHALWNGSSFLVSDWFGFYGVVQVPLFAVAVVVVVLLRRQERRVTLQRLDDYAVAGWLSPAEVRMIGTAEGRRTAARWARSAGGDRPRAMRDFLRSATRLAHHRQHLLLGRGGRTGAVDEQVLLDELVAHRAVLTR
;
A
#
# COMPACT_ATOMS: atom_id res chain seq x y z
N MET A 1 38.55 -44.07 7.55
CA MET A 1 37.98 -42.71 7.54
C MET A 1 37.62 -42.36 6.10
N SER A 2 36.35 -42.51 5.75
CA SER A 2 35.83 -42.15 4.42
C SER A 2 35.56 -40.65 4.41
N ALA A 3 36.35 -39.89 3.66
CA ALA A 3 36.15 -38.47 3.48
C ALA A 3 34.96 -38.26 2.53
N TYR A 4 33.81 -37.89 3.09
CA TYR A 4 32.71 -37.36 2.29
C TYR A 4 33.18 -36.04 1.67
N PRO A 5 33.04 -35.83 0.35
CA PRO A 5 33.27 -34.52 -0.24
C PRO A 5 32.29 -33.52 0.39
N PRO A 6 32.70 -32.25 0.58
CA PRO A 6 31.80 -31.22 1.08
C PRO A 6 30.58 -31.14 0.16
N PRO A 7 29.36 -30.99 0.71
CA PRO A 7 28.16 -30.86 -0.10
C PRO A 7 28.33 -29.68 -1.07
N ALA A 8 27.96 -29.90 -2.33
CA ALA A 8 27.98 -28.84 -3.34
C ALA A 8 27.14 -27.65 -2.83
N PRO A 9 27.59 -26.39 -3.05
CA PRO A 9 26.80 -25.23 -2.68
C PRO A 9 25.42 -25.35 -3.31
N PRO A 10 24.32 -25.13 -2.56
CA PRO A 10 22.98 -25.25 -3.09
C PRO A 10 22.85 -24.35 -4.32
N ALA A 11 22.29 -24.90 -5.41
CA ALA A 11 22.00 -24.12 -6.59
C ALA A 11 21.09 -22.96 -6.19
N THR A 12 21.60 -21.73 -6.28
CA THR A 12 20.85 -20.51 -5.96
C THR A 12 19.54 -20.53 -6.74
N ALA A 13 18.40 -20.65 -6.05
CA ALA A 13 17.10 -20.58 -6.70
C ALA A 13 17.02 -19.22 -7.41
N ARG A 14 17.04 -19.23 -8.75
CA ARG A 14 16.97 -17.98 -9.52
C ARG A 14 15.66 -17.27 -9.16
N PRO A 15 15.67 -15.98 -8.83
CA PRO A 15 14.46 -15.25 -8.52
C PRO A 15 13.48 -15.37 -9.69
N SER A 16 12.21 -15.64 -9.39
CA SER A 16 11.19 -15.75 -10.44
C SER A 16 11.10 -14.41 -11.19
N VAL A 17 11.35 -14.44 -12.49
CA VAL A 17 11.35 -13.23 -13.34
C VAL A 17 9.92 -12.73 -13.63
N VAL A 18 8.91 -13.59 -13.41
CA VAL A 18 7.50 -13.35 -13.76
C VAL A 18 6.91 -12.08 -13.11
N PRO A 19 7.01 -11.84 -11.78
CA PRO A 19 6.48 -10.62 -11.17
C PRO A 19 7.17 -9.36 -11.70
N THR A 20 8.46 -9.44 -12.02
CA THR A 20 9.21 -8.33 -12.60
C THR A 20 8.73 -8.00 -14.01
N VAL A 21 8.52 -9.02 -14.86
CA VAL A 21 8.04 -8.82 -16.23
C VAL A 21 6.61 -8.30 -16.25
N LEU A 22 5.70 -8.97 -15.53
CA LEU A 22 4.30 -8.55 -15.44
C LEU A 22 4.17 -7.15 -14.82
N GLY A 23 4.92 -6.88 -13.75
CA GLY A 23 4.94 -5.57 -13.11
C GLY A 23 5.47 -4.48 -14.03
N SER A 24 6.52 -4.75 -14.83
CA SER A 24 7.09 -3.77 -15.75
C SER A 24 6.15 -3.46 -16.91
N ILE A 25 5.52 -4.49 -17.49
CA ILE A 25 4.49 -4.32 -18.54
C ILE A 25 3.30 -3.53 -17.97
N GLY A 26 2.84 -3.91 -16.78
CA GLY A 26 1.75 -3.22 -16.09
C GLY A 26 2.03 -1.74 -15.85
N VAL A 27 3.22 -1.42 -15.32
CA VAL A 27 3.66 -0.03 -15.11
C VAL A 27 3.71 0.75 -16.43
N ALA A 28 4.24 0.15 -17.50
CA ALA A 28 4.30 0.82 -18.80
C ALA A 28 2.90 1.13 -19.35
N LEU A 29 1.98 0.15 -19.33
CA LEU A 29 0.61 0.32 -19.79
C LEU A 29 -0.17 1.33 -18.95
N LEU A 30 -0.03 1.27 -17.62
CA LEU A 30 -0.66 2.23 -16.71
C LEU A 30 -0.06 3.63 -16.86
N GLY A 31 1.22 3.74 -17.20
CA GLY A 31 1.85 5.03 -17.54
C GLY A 31 1.23 5.66 -18.79
N ILE A 32 1.00 4.87 -19.84
CA ILE A 32 0.28 5.35 -21.05
C ILE A 32 -1.15 5.75 -20.69
N LEU A 33 -1.86 4.92 -19.90
CA LEU A 33 -3.21 5.24 -19.45
C LEU A 33 -3.24 6.52 -18.61
N LEU A 34 -2.24 6.74 -17.75
CA LEU A 34 -2.12 7.97 -16.97
C LEU A 34 -2.00 9.20 -17.87
N LEU A 35 -1.24 9.12 -18.97
CA LEU A 35 -1.15 10.21 -19.93
C LEU A 35 -2.51 10.52 -20.57
N LEU A 36 -3.33 9.51 -20.86
CA LEU A 36 -4.69 9.71 -21.37
C LEU A 36 -5.61 10.35 -20.33
N VAL A 37 -5.53 9.90 -19.07
CA VAL A 37 -6.29 10.50 -17.96
C VAL A 37 -5.87 11.96 -17.75
N LEU A 38 -4.57 12.25 -17.75
CA LEU A 38 -4.07 13.63 -17.63
C LEU A 38 -4.46 14.49 -18.83
N ALA A 39 -4.48 13.93 -20.04
CA ALA A 39 -4.98 14.64 -21.22
C ALA A 39 -6.46 14.98 -21.06
N TYR A 40 -7.30 14.05 -20.58
CA TYR A 40 -8.69 14.32 -20.24
C TYR A 40 -8.84 15.45 -19.21
N VAL A 41 -8.06 15.41 -18.13
CA VAL A 41 -8.03 16.45 -17.07
C VAL A 41 -7.65 17.81 -17.67
N VAL A 42 -6.62 17.86 -18.51
CA VAL A 42 -6.15 19.09 -19.16
C VAL A 42 -7.18 19.64 -20.15
N LEU A 43 -7.88 18.77 -20.88
CA LEU A 43 -8.95 19.19 -21.79
C LEU A 43 -10.15 19.77 -21.03
N GLY A 44 -10.48 19.22 -19.85
CA GLY A 44 -11.58 19.72 -19.02
C GLY A 44 -11.28 21.01 -18.28
N LEU A 45 -10.07 21.16 -17.73
CA LEU A 45 -9.69 22.29 -16.86
C LEU A 45 -8.87 23.38 -17.55
N GLY A 46 -8.27 23.07 -18.69
CA GLY A 46 -7.22 23.87 -19.30
C GLY A 46 -5.83 23.61 -18.69
N VAL A 47 -4.79 23.86 -19.50
CA VAL A 47 -3.39 23.55 -19.16
C VAL A 47 -2.93 24.25 -17.86
N SER A 48 -3.28 25.54 -17.70
CA SER A 48 -2.84 26.33 -16.54
C SER A 48 -3.46 25.83 -15.24
N ALA A 49 -4.78 25.62 -15.20
CA ALA A 49 -5.47 25.16 -13.99
C ALA A 49 -5.03 23.74 -13.62
N ALA A 50 -4.95 22.84 -14.60
CA ALA A 50 -4.46 21.47 -14.37
C ALA A 50 -3.03 21.47 -13.83
N GLY A 51 -2.13 22.27 -14.39
CA GLY A 51 -0.74 22.37 -13.93
C GLY A 51 -0.60 22.91 -12.51
N ILE A 52 -1.29 24.01 -12.19
CA ILE A 52 -1.28 24.60 -10.83
C ILE A 52 -1.84 23.60 -9.80
N CYS A 53 -2.98 22.99 -10.12
CA CYS A 53 -3.66 22.07 -9.21
C CYS A 53 -2.89 20.76 -9.03
N ALA A 54 -2.17 20.28 -10.05
CA ALA A 54 -1.23 19.17 -9.94
C ALA A 54 -0.12 19.45 -8.92
N VAL A 55 0.47 20.65 -8.95
CA VAL A 55 1.50 21.04 -7.98
C VAL A 55 0.92 21.11 -6.57
N ILE A 56 -0.26 21.69 -6.40
CA ILE A 56 -0.93 21.79 -5.09
C ILE A 56 -1.28 20.38 -4.55
N ALA A 57 -1.76 19.47 -5.40
CA ALA A 57 -2.10 18.10 -5.04
C ALA A 57 -0.90 17.26 -4.56
N LEU A 58 0.34 17.68 -4.86
CA LEU A 58 1.55 17.03 -4.32
C LEU A 58 1.66 17.19 -2.80
N VAL A 59 1.07 18.23 -2.20
CA VAL A 59 1.12 18.45 -0.75
C VAL A 59 0.43 17.32 0.03
N PRO A 60 -0.88 17.06 -0.15
CA PRO A 60 -1.54 15.94 0.53
C PRO A 60 -0.95 14.59 0.13
N LEU A 61 -0.56 14.41 -1.15
CA LEU A 61 0.10 13.18 -1.60
C LEU A 61 1.37 12.90 -0.80
N THR A 62 2.22 13.91 -0.62
CA THR A 62 3.48 13.76 0.13
C THR A 62 3.21 13.40 1.59
N VAL A 63 2.22 14.04 2.23
CA VAL A 63 1.80 13.73 3.61
C VAL A 63 1.38 12.27 3.74
N VAL A 64 0.56 11.78 2.79
CA VAL A 64 0.10 10.39 2.76
C VAL A 64 1.27 9.43 2.56
N LEU A 65 2.12 9.65 1.56
CA LEU A 65 3.25 8.77 1.27
C LEU A 65 4.27 8.73 2.41
N LEU A 66 4.47 9.83 3.15
CA LEU A 66 5.27 9.83 4.38
C LEU A 66 4.63 8.97 5.48
N GLY A 67 3.31 9.03 5.61
CA GLY A 67 2.53 8.14 6.50
C GLY A 67 2.70 6.67 6.12
N VAL A 68 2.55 6.33 4.84
CA VAL A 68 2.78 4.96 4.33
C VAL A 68 4.21 4.51 4.61
N ARG A 69 5.21 5.35 4.31
CA ARG A 69 6.62 5.02 4.57
C ARG A 69 6.92 4.81 6.06
N TRP A 70 6.19 5.48 6.95
CA TRP A 70 6.28 5.24 8.39
C TRP A 70 5.70 3.89 8.81
N VAL A 71 4.62 3.44 8.16
CA VAL A 71 4.03 2.10 8.30
C VAL A 71 4.99 1.04 7.75
N ASP A 72 5.56 1.25 6.57
CA ASP A 72 6.39 0.31 5.80
C ASP A 72 7.89 0.29 6.23
N ARG A 73 8.25 0.92 7.34
CA ARG A 73 9.67 1.15 7.68
C ARG A 73 10.51 -0.12 7.91
N TRP A 74 9.88 -1.27 8.17
CA TRP A 74 10.55 -2.49 8.68
C TRP A 74 10.82 -3.52 7.60
N GLU A 75 9.90 -3.66 6.65
CA GLU A 75 9.99 -4.54 5.50
C GLU A 75 9.56 -3.77 4.26
N PRO A 76 10.46 -2.99 3.63
CA PRO A 76 10.08 -2.17 2.49
C PRO A 76 9.58 -3.03 1.33
N GLU A 77 8.39 -2.73 0.85
CA GLU A 77 7.78 -3.38 -0.30
C GLU A 77 8.61 -3.19 -1.58
N PRO A 78 8.57 -4.14 -2.55
CA PRO A 78 9.23 -3.99 -3.83
C PRO A 78 8.76 -2.71 -4.55
N ALA A 79 9.73 -1.86 -4.90
CA ALA A 79 9.45 -0.57 -5.55
C ALA A 79 8.58 -0.68 -6.81
N LEU A 80 8.75 -1.75 -7.59
CA LEU A 80 7.93 -1.99 -8.78
C LEU A 80 6.45 -2.25 -8.42
N GLY A 81 6.19 -2.96 -7.32
CA GLY A 81 4.83 -3.18 -6.81
C GLY A 81 4.19 -1.87 -6.33
N LEU A 82 4.97 -1.03 -5.64
CA LEU A 82 4.50 0.29 -5.21
C LEU A 82 4.20 1.23 -6.39
N TRP A 83 5.05 1.24 -7.41
CA TRP A 83 4.79 2.00 -8.64
C TRP A 83 3.56 1.50 -9.38
N PHE A 84 3.41 0.19 -9.51
CA PHE A 84 2.22 -0.41 -10.10
C PHE A 84 0.96 -0.01 -9.32
N ALA A 85 0.99 -0.12 -7.98
CA ALA A 85 -0.12 0.26 -7.11
C ALA A 85 -0.49 1.74 -7.28
N PHE A 86 0.49 2.63 -7.25
CA PHE A 86 0.27 4.07 -7.40
C PHE A 86 -0.35 4.39 -8.76
N LEU A 87 0.22 3.85 -9.85
CA LEU A 87 -0.28 4.06 -11.20
C LEU A 87 -1.65 3.41 -11.43
N TRP A 88 -1.92 2.27 -10.80
CA TRP A 88 -3.26 1.69 -10.84
C TRP A 88 -4.28 2.63 -10.19
N GLY A 89 -3.95 3.23 -9.05
CA GLY A 89 -4.79 4.25 -8.41
C GLY A 89 -5.01 5.46 -9.31
N ALA A 90 -3.92 6.08 -9.78
CA ALA A 90 -3.93 7.32 -10.53
C ALA A 90 -4.53 7.19 -11.94
N ALA A 91 -4.36 6.04 -12.58
CA ALA A 91 -4.80 5.81 -13.96
C ALA A 91 -5.94 4.80 -14.04
N GLY A 92 -5.69 3.55 -13.62
CA GLY A 92 -6.66 2.46 -13.77
C GLY A 92 -7.98 2.72 -13.03
N SER A 93 -7.89 3.12 -11.77
CA SER A 93 -9.05 3.33 -10.91
C SER A 93 -9.85 4.56 -11.34
N VAL A 94 -9.16 5.65 -11.69
CA VAL A 94 -9.78 6.87 -12.23
C VAL A 94 -10.43 6.59 -13.58
N ALA A 95 -9.77 5.89 -14.49
CA ALA A 95 -10.33 5.54 -15.79
C ALA A 95 -11.60 4.67 -15.66
N ILE A 96 -11.59 3.67 -14.76
CA ILE A 96 -12.78 2.87 -14.47
C ILE A 96 -13.91 3.76 -13.93
N ALA A 97 -13.62 4.64 -12.97
CA ALA A 97 -14.62 5.54 -12.41
C ALA A 97 -15.24 6.45 -13.48
N LEU A 98 -14.42 7.08 -14.34
CA LEU A 98 -14.87 7.93 -15.43
C LEU A 98 -15.71 7.18 -16.47
N LEU A 99 -15.31 5.95 -16.83
CA LEU A 99 -16.04 5.14 -17.81
C LEU A 99 -17.40 4.69 -17.27
N VAL A 100 -17.47 4.32 -15.99
CA VAL A 100 -18.74 3.93 -15.36
C VAL A 100 -19.66 5.14 -15.22
N ASP A 101 -19.12 6.28 -14.78
CA ASP A 101 -19.87 7.54 -14.70
C ASP A 101 -20.44 7.95 -16.07
N LEU A 102 -19.64 7.91 -17.14
CA LEU A 102 -20.11 8.15 -18.51
C LEU A 102 -21.25 7.19 -18.90
N GLY A 103 -21.12 5.90 -18.60
CA GLY A 103 -22.15 4.91 -18.88
C GLY A 103 -23.47 5.19 -18.14
N VAL A 104 -23.38 5.59 -16.87
CA VAL A 104 -24.54 5.99 -16.06
C VAL A 104 -25.20 7.24 -16.65
N GLN A 105 -24.42 8.26 -17.00
CA GLN A 105 -24.96 9.49 -17.62
C GLN A 105 -25.68 9.20 -18.95
N ILE A 106 -25.12 8.34 -19.79
CA ILE A 106 -25.77 7.91 -21.05
C ILE A 106 -27.09 7.19 -20.76
N ALA A 107 -27.12 6.28 -19.78
CA ALA A 107 -28.33 5.55 -19.42
C ALA A 107 -29.43 6.47 -18.86
N VAL A 108 -29.06 7.43 -17.99
CA VAL A 108 -29.98 8.43 -17.45
C VAL A 108 -30.56 9.29 -18.58
N TYR A 109 -29.70 9.80 -19.47
CA TYR A 109 -30.16 10.57 -20.63
C TYR A 109 -31.09 9.75 -21.54
N ALA A 110 -30.76 8.49 -21.80
CA ALA A 110 -31.59 7.58 -22.61
C ALA A 110 -32.95 7.26 -21.96
N SER A 111 -33.05 7.36 -20.63
CA SER A 111 -34.31 7.20 -19.89
C SER A 111 -35.23 8.45 -19.95
N GLY A 112 -34.80 9.51 -20.63
CA GLY A 112 -35.53 10.78 -20.73
C GLY A 112 -35.36 11.70 -19.53
N GLN A 113 -34.44 11.37 -18.62
CA GLN A 113 -34.08 12.21 -17.47
C GLN A 113 -32.84 13.05 -17.77
N GLN A 114 -32.75 14.23 -17.17
CA GLN A 114 -31.54 15.05 -17.22
C GLN A 114 -30.48 14.47 -16.26
N PRO A 115 -29.27 14.16 -16.72
CA PRO A 115 -28.18 13.78 -15.82
C PRO A 115 -27.85 14.93 -14.87
N SER A 116 -27.94 14.69 -13.56
CA SER A 116 -27.43 15.61 -12.54
C SER A 116 -26.15 15.04 -11.93
N GLY A 117 -25.00 15.65 -12.20
CA GLY A 117 -23.69 15.16 -11.76
C GLY A 117 -23.40 15.27 -10.25
N SER A 118 -24.38 15.68 -9.44
CA SER A 118 -24.21 15.88 -7.99
C SER A 118 -25.39 15.38 -7.16
N ASP A 119 -26.22 14.48 -7.71
CA ASP A 119 -27.29 13.91 -6.91
C ASP A 119 -26.75 12.98 -5.80
N PHE A 120 -27.56 12.83 -4.76
CA PHE A 120 -27.21 12.02 -3.59
C PHE A 120 -26.84 10.58 -3.97
N VAL A 121 -27.51 10.00 -4.96
CA VAL A 121 -27.30 8.59 -5.35
C VAL A 121 -25.92 8.44 -6.01
N GLY A 122 -25.57 9.35 -6.92
CA GLY A 122 -24.26 9.44 -7.56
C GLY A 122 -23.15 9.57 -6.52
N ALA A 123 -23.23 10.61 -5.67
CA ALA A 123 -22.17 10.95 -4.75
C ALA A 123 -22.03 9.97 -3.56
N VAL A 124 -23.13 9.41 -3.04
CA VAL A 124 -23.14 8.64 -1.79
C VAL A 124 -23.20 7.14 -2.01
N ILE A 125 -23.72 6.68 -3.16
CA ILE A 125 -23.86 5.24 -3.43
C ILE A 125 -22.96 4.82 -4.59
N GLN A 126 -23.14 5.42 -5.77
CA GLN A 126 -22.46 4.98 -6.97
C GLN A 126 -20.95 5.25 -6.91
N ALA A 127 -20.51 6.46 -6.57
CA ALA A 127 -19.10 6.80 -6.50
C ALA A 127 -18.35 5.92 -5.48
N PRO A 128 -18.80 5.77 -4.22
CA PRO A 128 -18.15 4.87 -3.26
C PRO A 128 -18.04 3.42 -3.73
N LEU A 129 -19.10 2.86 -4.31
CA LEU A 129 -19.08 1.48 -4.80
C LEU A 129 -18.10 1.30 -5.96
N VAL A 130 -18.17 2.17 -6.96
CA VAL A 130 -17.35 2.08 -8.17
C VAL A 130 -15.90 2.32 -7.85
N GLU A 131 -15.60 3.39 -7.13
CA GLU A 131 -14.22 3.78 -6.86
C GLU A 131 -13.52 2.80 -5.91
N GLU A 132 -14.16 2.38 -4.82
CA GLU A 132 -13.52 1.43 -3.90
C GLU A 132 -13.38 0.04 -4.54
N THR A 133 -14.29 -0.35 -5.44
CA THR A 133 -14.11 -1.56 -6.25
C THR A 133 -12.93 -1.42 -7.20
N ALA A 134 -12.83 -0.30 -7.93
CA ALA A 134 -11.74 -0.05 -8.87
C ALA A 134 -10.37 -0.03 -8.19
N LYS A 135 -10.25 0.65 -7.04
CA LYS A 135 -9.06 0.65 -6.19
C LYS A 135 -8.78 -0.76 -5.64
N GLY A 136 -9.81 -1.46 -5.16
CA GLY A 136 -9.72 -2.82 -4.65
C GLY A 136 -9.20 -3.83 -5.67
N ILE A 137 -9.57 -3.71 -6.95
CA ILE A 137 -9.01 -4.50 -8.05
C ILE A 137 -7.49 -4.30 -8.14
N GLY A 138 -7.00 -3.06 -7.98
CA GLY A 138 -5.57 -2.77 -7.96
C GLY A 138 -4.83 -3.50 -6.87
N VAL A 139 -5.37 -3.48 -5.65
CA VAL A 139 -4.78 -4.20 -4.51
C VAL A 139 -4.81 -5.71 -4.76
N LEU A 140 -5.90 -6.24 -5.32
CA LEU A 140 -5.99 -7.64 -5.70
C LEU A 140 -4.95 -8.02 -6.77
N LEU A 141 -4.76 -7.19 -7.80
CA LEU A 141 -3.75 -7.44 -8.84
C LEU A 141 -2.33 -7.46 -8.25
N VAL A 142 -2.03 -6.54 -7.32
CA VAL A 142 -0.75 -6.56 -6.61
C VAL A 142 -0.59 -7.87 -5.84
N LEU A 143 -1.60 -8.29 -5.07
CA LEU A 143 -1.57 -9.56 -4.34
C LEU A 143 -1.33 -10.74 -5.27
N LEU A 144 -1.95 -10.77 -6.46
CA LEU A 144 -1.81 -11.87 -7.42
C LEU A 144 -0.41 -11.90 -8.07
N ILE A 145 0.14 -10.74 -8.45
CA ILE A 145 1.45 -10.63 -9.12
C ILE A 145 2.58 -10.85 -8.12
N TRP A 146 2.50 -10.25 -6.93
CA TRP A 146 3.50 -10.28 -5.86
C TRP A 146 3.14 -11.21 -4.71
N ARG A 147 2.36 -12.27 -4.96
CA ARG A 147 1.88 -13.25 -3.97
C ARG A 147 2.92 -13.86 -3.02
N ARG A 148 4.20 -13.82 -3.39
CA ARG A 148 5.31 -14.36 -2.60
C ARG A 148 5.89 -13.38 -1.58
N THR A 149 5.62 -12.09 -1.77
CA THR A 149 6.06 -11.01 -0.87
C THR A 149 4.86 -10.33 -0.22
N PHE A 150 3.69 -10.97 -0.27
CA PHE A 150 2.45 -10.44 0.29
C PHE A 150 2.03 -11.36 1.42
N ASP A 151 2.37 -10.95 2.63
CA ASP A 151 2.57 -11.82 3.78
C ASP A 151 1.48 -11.62 4.83
N GLY A 152 0.83 -10.45 4.84
CA GLY A 152 -0.27 -10.21 5.77
C GLY A 152 -1.12 -8.97 5.56
N PRO A 153 -1.95 -8.64 6.57
CA PRO A 153 -2.82 -7.45 6.56
C PRO A 153 -2.06 -6.13 6.43
N VAL A 154 -0.83 -6.04 6.96
CA VAL A 154 -0.04 -4.79 6.93
C VAL A 154 0.37 -4.44 5.51
N ASP A 155 0.90 -5.40 4.75
CA ASP A 155 1.27 -5.26 3.34
C ASP A 155 0.06 -4.86 2.50
N GLY A 156 -1.08 -5.53 2.76
CA GLY A 156 -2.36 -5.20 2.14
C GLY A 156 -2.78 -3.74 2.40
N ILE A 157 -2.60 -3.25 3.64
CA ILE A 157 -2.84 -1.84 3.99
C ILE A 157 -1.86 -0.91 3.27
N VAL A 158 -0.58 -1.27 3.18
CA VAL A 158 0.45 -0.46 2.50
C VAL A 158 0.10 -0.31 1.01
N TYR A 159 -0.14 -1.40 0.29
CA TYR A 159 -0.51 -1.32 -1.13
C TYR A 159 -1.85 -0.63 -1.34
N ALA A 160 -2.86 -0.88 -0.50
CA ALA A 160 -4.13 -0.17 -0.55
C ALA A 160 -3.96 1.34 -0.35
N ALA A 161 -3.12 1.75 0.60
CA ALA A 161 -2.82 3.16 0.82
C ALA A 161 -2.13 3.80 -0.38
N VAL A 162 -1.21 3.08 -1.05
CA VAL A 162 -0.55 3.57 -2.26
C VAL A 162 -1.53 3.67 -3.44
N VAL A 163 -2.38 2.67 -3.67
CA VAL A 163 -3.46 2.74 -4.67
C VAL A 163 -4.38 3.92 -4.38
N ALA A 164 -4.86 4.05 -3.14
CA ALA A 164 -5.72 5.15 -2.73
C ALA A 164 -5.05 6.51 -2.92
N SER A 165 -3.74 6.63 -2.63
CA SER A 165 -2.99 7.88 -2.80
C SER A 165 -2.86 8.30 -4.27
N GLY A 166 -2.68 7.35 -5.18
CA GLY A 166 -2.66 7.62 -6.62
C GLY A 166 -4.02 8.12 -7.12
N PHE A 167 -5.09 7.45 -6.70
CA PHE A 167 -6.46 7.88 -7.02
C PHE A 167 -6.74 9.29 -6.48
N ALA A 168 -6.52 9.48 -5.17
CA ALA A 168 -6.76 10.76 -4.51
C ALA A 168 -5.90 11.89 -5.09
N PHE A 169 -4.71 11.60 -5.61
CA PHE A 169 -3.87 12.60 -6.27
C PHE A 169 -4.56 13.15 -7.52
N VAL A 170 -4.98 12.29 -8.45
CA VAL A 170 -5.65 12.73 -9.69
C VAL A 170 -7.02 13.33 -9.40
N GLU A 171 -7.76 12.74 -8.46
CA GLU A 171 -9.04 13.27 -8.04
C GLU A 171 -8.89 14.68 -7.42
N ASN A 172 -7.90 14.91 -6.56
CA ASN A 172 -7.63 16.25 -6.02
C ASN A 172 -7.30 17.27 -7.11
N ILE A 173 -6.62 16.87 -8.19
CA ILE A 173 -6.38 17.78 -9.33
C ILE A 173 -7.71 18.21 -9.95
N LEU A 174 -8.64 17.28 -10.14
CA LEU A 174 -9.98 17.57 -10.66
C LEU A 174 -10.74 18.51 -9.72
N TYR A 175 -10.86 18.20 -8.43
CA TYR A 175 -11.60 19.05 -7.49
C TYR A 175 -10.97 20.43 -7.30
N PHE A 176 -9.65 20.52 -7.18
CA PHE A 176 -8.95 21.80 -7.07
C PHE A 176 -9.09 22.61 -8.36
N GLY A 177 -9.00 21.95 -9.50
CA GLY A 177 -9.16 22.56 -10.82
C GLY A 177 -10.55 23.13 -11.02
N SER A 178 -11.59 22.33 -10.80
CA SER A 178 -12.99 22.78 -10.89
C SER A 178 -13.26 23.94 -9.94
N ALA A 179 -12.81 23.83 -8.68
CA ALA A 179 -12.95 24.92 -7.71
C ALA A 179 -12.27 26.21 -8.18
N LEU A 180 -11.07 26.11 -8.76
CA LEU A 180 -10.33 27.25 -9.30
C LEU A 180 -11.02 27.87 -10.52
N VAL A 181 -11.51 27.04 -11.45
CA VAL A 181 -12.16 27.49 -12.70
C VAL A 181 -13.51 28.14 -12.42
N GLU A 182 -14.31 27.55 -11.53
CA GLU A 182 -15.68 27.98 -11.27
C GLU A 182 -15.76 29.09 -10.21
N GLY A 183 -14.91 29.02 -9.18
CA GLY A 183 -14.99 29.88 -8.00
C GLY A 183 -13.70 30.62 -7.65
N GLY A 184 -12.67 30.56 -8.50
CA GLY A 184 -11.40 31.26 -8.32
C GLY A 184 -10.58 30.77 -7.12
N LEU A 185 -9.61 31.59 -6.71
CA LEU A 185 -8.66 31.25 -5.64
C LEU A 185 -9.33 31.00 -4.28
N GLY A 186 -10.45 31.67 -3.99
CA GLY A 186 -11.19 31.47 -2.74
C GLY A 186 -11.78 30.06 -2.64
N SER A 187 -12.46 29.60 -3.69
CA SER A 187 -13.03 28.26 -3.75
C SER A 187 -11.94 27.18 -3.74
N LEU A 188 -10.84 27.42 -4.47
CA LEU A 188 -9.65 26.56 -4.41
C LEU A 188 -9.11 26.43 -2.98
N ALA A 189 -8.96 27.54 -2.25
CA ALA A 189 -8.43 27.52 -0.89
C ALA A 189 -9.32 26.72 0.08
N VAL A 190 -10.64 26.90 -0.02
CA VAL A 190 -11.60 26.13 0.79
C VAL A 190 -11.53 24.64 0.44
N THR A 191 -11.54 24.30 -0.85
CA THR A 191 -11.50 22.91 -1.32
C THR A 191 -10.19 22.24 -0.93
N PHE A 192 -9.06 22.95 -1.04
CA PHE A 192 -7.76 22.48 -0.57
C PHE A 192 -7.74 22.25 0.94
N PHE A 193 -8.32 23.15 1.74
CA PHE A 193 -8.37 22.96 3.18
C PHE A 193 -9.18 21.72 3.55
N LEU A 194 -10.38 21.55 2.99
CA LEU A 194 -11.24 20.40 3.26
C LEU A 194 -10.57 19.09 2.82
N ARG A 195 -10.09 19.02 1.58
CA ARG A 195 -9.57 17.77 0.99
C ARG A 195 -8.12 17.48 1.34
N GLY A 196 -7.28 18.52 1.32
CA GLY A 196 -5.84 18.42 1.50
C GLY A 196 -5.37 18.45 2.96
N VAL A 197 -6.12 19.13 3.84
CA VAL A 197 -5.74 19.28 5.27
C VAL A 197 -6.62 18.43 6.17
N LEU A 198 -7.94 18.51 6.05
CA LEU A 198 -8.85 17.78 6.94
C LEU A 198 -9.01 16.31 6.55
N SER A 199 -8.88 15.96 5.26
CA SER A 199 -9.14 14.60 4.79
C SER A 199 -8.02 13.93 3.97
N PRO A 200 -6.72 14.22 4.16
CA PRO A 200 -5.67 13.63 3.32
C PRO A 200 -5.63 12.10 3.40
N PHE A 201 -6.11 11.52 4.52
CA PHE A 201 -6.12 10.07 4.75
C PHE A 201 -7.48 9.41 4.52
N ALA A 202 -8.51 10.13 4.02
CA ALA A 202 -9.86 9.57 3.83
C ALA A 202 -9.87 8.36 2.88
N HIS A 203 -9.41 8.53 1.64
CA HIS A 203 -9.32 7.41 0.69
C HIS A 203 -8.42 6.27 1.19
N VAL A 204 -7.34 6.63 1.89
CA VAL A 204 -6.43 5.63 2.48
C VAL A 204 -7.17 4.79 3.51
N LEU A 205 -7.95 5.41 4.40
CA LEU A 205 -8.77 4.71 5.39
C LEU A 205 -9.74 3.74 4.72
N PHE A 206 -10.47 4.19 3.70
CA PHE A 206 -11.49 3.37 3.03
C PHE A 206 -10.85 2.16 2.35
N THR A 207 -9.91 2.39 1.44
CA THR A 207 -9.31 1.30 0.67
C THR A 207 -8.44 0.39 1.54
N ALA A 208 -7.89 0.88 2.67
CA ALA A 208 -7.18 0.04 3.63
C ALA A 208 -8.06 -1.06 4.23
N CYS A 209 -9.38 -0.90 4.32
CA CYS A 209 -10.29 -1.98 4.71
C CYS A 209 -10.22 -3.15 3.73
N THR A 210 -10.28 -2.88 2.42
CA THR A 210 -10.11 -3.87 1.36
C THR A 210 -8.71 -4.50 1.41
N GLY A 211 -7.67 -3.67 1.58
CA GLY A 211 -6.29 -4.14 1.69
C GLY A 211 -6.04 -5.07 2.86
N ALA A 212 -6.47 -4.67 4.06
CA ALA A 212 -6.37 -5.49 5.26
C ALA A 212 -7.12 -6.83 5.11
N ALA A 213 -8.32 -6.79 4.52
CA ALA A 213 -9.12 -7.98 4.26
C ALA A 213 -8.45 -8.93 3.27
N LEU A 214 -7.87 -8.43 2.17
CA LEU A 214 -7.10 -9.24 1.21
C LEU A 214 -5.84 -9.83 1.85
N GLY A 215 -5.10 -9.03 2.62
CA GLY A 215 -3.97 -9.45 3.45
C GLY A 215 -4.32 -10.61 4.38
N PHE A 216 -5.41 -10.46 5.11
CA PHE A 216 -5.90 -11.48 6.04
C PHE A 216 -6.41 -12.73 5.30
N ALA A 217 -7.21 -12.54 4.25
CA ALA A 217 -7.78 -13.60 3.42
C ALA A 217 -6.70 -14.46 2.75
N SER A 218 -5.56 -13.88 2.37
CA SER A 218 -4.47 -14.63 1.76
C SER A 218 -4.10 -15.85 2.62
N ASN A 219 -4.10 -15.69 3.95
CA ASN A 219 -3.72 -16.68 4.96
C ASN A 219 -4.87 -17.62 5.36
N ARG A 220 -5.99 -17.60 4.64
CA ARG A 220 -7.18 -18.40 4.93
C ARG A 220 -7.43 -19.46 3.84
N PRO A 221 -8.18 -20.53 4.19
CA PRO A 221 -8.64 -21.52 3.21
C PRO A 221 -9.36 -20.85 2.04
N ALA A 222 -9.27 -21.43 0.83
CA ALA A 222 -9.81 -20.84 -0.40
C ALA A 222 -11.29 -20.40 -0.26
N VAL A 223 -12.10 -21.21 0.41
CA VAL A 223 -13.53 -20.94 0.66
C VAL A 223 -13.80 -19.67 1.47
N ALA A 224 -12.86 -19.26 2.33
CA ALA A 224 -13.00 -18.08 3.17
C ALA A 224 -12.48 -16.79 2.51
N ARG A 225 -11.72 -16.89 1.40
CA ARG A 225 -11.02 -15.74 0.82
C ARG A 225 -11.97 -14.71 0.24
N LEU A 226 -12.92 -15.17 -0.59
CA LEU A 226 -13.87 -14.29 -1.26
C LEU A 226 -14.81 -13.58 -0.26
N PRO A 227 -15.46 -14.27 0.70
CA PRO A 227 -16.29 -13.59 1.70
C PRO A 227 -15.53 -12.52 2.49
N ILE A 228 -14.29 -12.80 2.91
CA ILE A 228 -13.46 -11.83 3.63
C ILE A 228 -13.14 -10.61 2.75
N ALA A 229 -12.74 -10.84 1.49
CA ALA A 229 -12.44 -9.76 0.55
C ALA A 229 -13.66 -8.88 0.29
N LEU A 230 -14.84 -9.48 0.09
CA LEU A 230 -16.10 -8.75 -0.10
C LEU A 230 -16.50 -7.96 1.16
N LEU A 231 -16.27 -8.49 2.36
CA LEU A 231 -16.51 -7.77 3.60
C LEU A 231 -15.61 -6.52 3.71
N GLY A 232 -14.33 -6.64 3.37
CA GLY A 232 -13.40 -5.51 3.33
C GLY A 232 -13.84 -4.43 2.34
N LEU A 233 -14.25 -4.85 1.14
CA LEU A 233 -14.78 -3.95 0.11
C LEU A 233 -16.08 -3.26 0.53
N ALA A 234 -17.01 -4.00 1.13
CA ALA A 234 -18.26 -3.45 1.64
C ALA A 234 -18.01 -2.40 2.73
N LEU A 235 -17.06 -2.67 3.64
CA LEU A 235 -16.67 -1.71 4.67
C LEU A 235 -16.00 -0.46 4.06
N ALA A 236 -15.14 -0.63 3.05
CA ALA A 236 -14.53 0.48 2.33
C ALA A 236 -15.59 1.39 1.70
N ALA A 237 -16.51 0.80 0.92
CA ALA A 237 -17.60 1.52 0.28
C ALA A 237 -18.54 2.18 1.31
N PHE A 238 -18.83 1.51 2.43
CA PHE A 238 -19.65 2.09 3.49
C PHE A 238 -19.00 3.30 4.15
N LEU A 239 -17.71 3.24 4.50
CA LEU A 239 -17.01 4.37 5.12
C LEU A 239 -16.88 5.55 4.14
N HIS A 240 -16.66 5.26 2.86
CA HIS A 240 -16.64 6.28 1.82
C HIS A 240 -18.03 6.90 1.61
N ALA A 241 -19.09 6.09 1.56
CA ALA A 241 -20.47 6.57 1.54
C ALA A 241 -20.82 7.41 2.78
N LEU A 242 -20.38 7.02 3.97
CA LEU A 242 -20.56 7.78 5.20
C LEU A 242 -19.88 9.15 5.12
N TRP A 243 -18.68 9.21 4.52
CA TRP A 243 -17.97 10.46 4.28
C TRP A 243 -18.73 11.36 3.32
N ASN A 244 -19.09 10.87 2.13
CA ASN A 244 -19.79 11.66 1.13
C ASN A 244 -21.19 12.05 1.62
N GLY A 245 -21.92 11.13 2.24
CA GLY A 245 -23.25 11.38 2.79
C GLY A 245 -23.26 12.47 3.87
N SER A 246 -22.15 12.68 4.59
CA SER A 246 -22.08 13.72 5.60
C SER A 246 -22.31 15.13 5.06
N SER A 247 -21.93 15.42 3.80
CA SER A 247 -22.17 16.74 3.18
C SER A 247 -23.62 16.95 2.74
N PHE A 248 -24.41 15.88 2.65
CA PHE A 248 -25.82 15.94 2.26
C PHE A 248 -26.78 15.85 3.45
N LEU A 249 -26.43 15.04 4.45
CA LEU A 249 -27.34 14.63 5.52
C LEU A 249 -27.17 15.43 6.82
N VAL A 250 -26.07 16.17 6.95
CA VAL A 250 -25.71 16.87 8.19
C VAL A 250 -25.61 18.37 7.95
N SER A 251 -26.27 19.16 8.80
CA SER A 251 -26.21 20.63 8.77
C SER A 251 -24.91 21.18 9.39
N ASP A 252 -24.46 20.62 10.51
CA ASP A 252 -23.16 20.92 11.12
C ASP A 252 -22.09 19.89 10.72
N TRP A 253 -21.52 20.10 9.53
CA TRP A 253 -20.48 19.21 9.00
C TRP A 253 -19.22 19.19 9.88
N PHE A 254 -18.81 20.33 10.45
CA PHE A 254 -17.60 20.40 11.28
C PHE A 254 -17.77 19.68 12.61
N GLY A 255 -18.95 19.78 13.24
CA GLY A 255 -19.30 18.98 14.42
C GLY A 255 -19.28 17.48 14.12
N PHE A 256 -19.86 17.05 13.00
CA PHE A 256 -19.81 15.65 12.58
C PHE A 256 -18.39 15.18 12.25
N TYR A 257 -17.59 15.99 11.57
CA TYR A 257 -16.17 15.72 11.31
C TYR A 257 -15.43 15.46 12.63
N GLY A 258 -15.59 16.35 13.62
CA GLY A 258 -14.92 16.24 14.91
C GLY A 258 -15.36 15.04 15.76
N VAL A 259 -16.66 14.71 15.77
CA VAL A 259 -17.23 13.68 16.65
C VAL A 259 -17.23 12.29 16.02
N VAL A 260 -17.25 12.18 14.68
CA VAL A 260 -17.35 10.90 13.97
C VAL A 260 -16.09 10.61 13.16
N GLN A 261 -15.71 11.52 12.26
CA GLN A 261 -14.64 11.23 11.30
C GLN A 261 -13.25 11.22 11.95
N VAL A 262 -12.95 12.18 12.84
CA VAL A 262 -11.69 12.20 13.59
C VAL A 262 -11.51 10.95 14.46
N PRO A 263 -12.51 10.50 15.26
CA PRO A 263 -12.42 9.22 15.95
C PRO A 263 -12.24 8.01 15.04
N LEU A 264 -12.87 7.98 13.86
CA LEU A 264 -12.64 6.91 12.88
C LEU A 264 -11.18 6.86 12.41
N PHE A 265 -10.57 8.02 12.10
CA PHE A 265 -9.14 8.09 11.79
C PHE A 265 -8.27 7.63 12.97
N ALA A 266 -8.61 8.03 14.20
CA ALA A 266 -7.88 7.61 15.39
C ALA A 266 -7.94 6.08 15.60
N VAL A 267 -9.12 5.47 15.43
CA VAL A 267 -9.31 4.01 15.49
C VAL A 267 -8.46 3.33 14.42
N ALA A 268 -8.46 3.83 13.19
CA ALA A 268 -7.65 3.27 12.11
C ALA A 268 -6.15 3.32 12.42
N VAL A 269 -5.65 4.44 12.94
CA VAL A 269 -4.26 4.56 13.40
C VAL A 269 -3.96 3.54 14.49
N VAL A 270 -4.84 3.40 15.49
CA VAL A 270 -4.68 2.40 16.57
C VAL A 270 -4.62 0.99 15.99
N VAL A 271 -5.53 0.61 15.08
CA VAL A 271 -5.54 -0.70 14.43
C VAL A 271 -4.23 -0.96 13.69
N VAL A 272 -3.75 0.01 12.89
CA VAL A 272 -2.46 -0.10 12.19
C VAL A 272 -1.31 -0.26 13.18
N VAL A 273 -1.29 0.50 14.29
CA VAL A 273 -0.25 0.35 15.32
C VAL A 273 -0.30 -1.04 15.98
N LEU A 274 -1.49 -1.57 16.26
CA LEU A 274 -1.66 -2.89 16.86
C LEU A 274 -1.21 -4.00 15.90
N LEU A 275 -1.60 -3.95 14.63
CA LEU A 275 -1.16 -4.89 13.59
C LEU A 275 0.36 -4.90 13.46
N ARG A 276 0.99 -3.72 13.45
CA ARG A 276 2.46 -3.62 13.40
C ARG A 276 3.15 -4.15 14.66
N ARG A 277 2.55 -3.95 15.84
CA ARG A 277 3.07 -4.53 17.09
C ARG A 277 2.99 -6.05 17.07
N GLN A 278 1.90 -6.60 16.53
CA GLN A 278 1.72 -8.04 16.36
C GLN A 278 2.74 -8.60 15.38
N GLU A 279 2.90 -7.98 14.21
CA GLU A 279 3.87 -8.39 13.19
C GLU A 279 5.29 -8.40 13.76
N ARG A 280 5.70 -7.32 14.43
CA ARG A 280 7.00 -7.24 15.13
C ARG A 280 7.18 -8.38 16.15
N ARG A 281 6.14 -8.74 16.90
CA ARG A 281 6.19 -9.84 17.87
C ARG A 281 6.43 -11.17 17.16
N VAL A 282 5.75 -11.41 16.04
CA VAL A 282 5.93 -12.62 15.22
C VAL A 282 7.34 -12.66 14.65
N THR A 283 7.85 -11.57 14.05
CA THR A 283 9.22 -11.50 13.53
C THR A 283 10.25 -11.82 14.63
N LEU A 284 10.09 -11.25 15.83
CA LEU A 284 10.97 -11.53 16.97
C LEU A 284 10.92 -13.01 17.40
N GLN A 285 9.73 -13.62 17.45
CA GLN A 285 9.58 -15.03 17.77
C GLN A 285 10.29 -15.92 16.73
N ARG A 286 10.20 -15.58 15.44
CA ARG A 286 10.86 -16.34 14.39
C ARG A 286 12.38 -16.19 14.41
N LEU A 287 12.89 -14.99 14.73
CA LEU A 287 14.32 -14.78 14.93
C LEU A 287 14.85 -15.53 16.15
N ASP A 288 14.03 -15.71 17.19
CA ASP A 288 14.39 -16.48 18.39
C ASP A 288 14.57 -17.97 18.07
N ASP A 289 13.76 -18.55 17.18
CA ASP A 289 13.96 -19.93 16.68
C ASP A 289 15.38 -20.12 16.12
N TYR A 290 15.89 -19.14 15.38
CA TYR A 290 17.26 -19.14 14.85
C TYR A 290 18.33 -18.85 15.91
N ALA A 291 17.98 -18.14 16.98
CA ALA A 291 18.89 -17.94 18.11
C ALA A 291 19.08 -19.22 18.93
N VAL A 292 18.00 -19.97 19.18
CA VAL A 292 18.05 -21.29 19.81
C VAL A 292 18.86 -22.27 18.98
N ALA A 293 18.74 -22.19 17.65
CA ALA A 293 19.53 -23.01 16.71
C ALA A 293 20.99 -22.55 16.55
N GLY A 294 21.41 -21.45 17.20
CA GLY A 294 22.80 -20.97 17.21
C GLY A 294 23.19 -20.07 16.03
N TRP A 295 22.28 -19.71 15.14
CA TRP A 295 22.55 -18.83 14.00
C TRP A 295 22.62 -17.35 14.39
N LEU A 296 21.86 -16.95 15.40
CA LEU A 296 21.79 -15.58 15.94
C LEU A 296 22.08 -15.56 17.45
N SER A 297 22.67 -14.50 17.95
CA SER A 297 22.72 -14.23 19.38
C SER A 297 21.43 -13.54 19.87
N PRO A 298 21.03 -13.69 21.14
CA PRO A 298 19.90 -12.96 21.71
C PRO A 298 20.03 -11.43 21.60
N ALA A 299 21.28 -10.92 21.59
CA ALA A 299 21.57 -9.51 21.37
C ALA A 299 21.27 -9.07 19.93
N GLU A 300 21.65 -9.88 18.94
CA GLU A 300 21.31 -9.64 17.53
C GLU A 300 19.80 -9.70 17.31
N VAL A 301 19.08 -10.65 17.91
CA VAL A 301 17.61 -10.72 17.81
C VAL A 301 16.96 -9.40 18.28
N ARG A 302 17.39 -8.88 19.44
CA ARG A 302 16.89 -7.58 19.94
C ARG A 302 17.30 -6.41 19.04
N MET A 303 18.51 -6.42 18.51
CA MET A 303 19.00 -5.41 17.57
C MET A 303 18.16 -5.39 16.29
N ILE A 304 17.89 -6.56 15.70
CA ILE A 304 17.13 -6.72 14.47
C ILE A 304 15.66 -6.38 14.68
N GLY A 305 15.05 -6.79 15.80
CA GLY A 305 13.62 -6.63 16.05
C GLY A 305 13.21 -5.33 16.74
N THR A 306 14.12 -4.36 16.95
CA THR A 306 13.81 -3.05 17.56
C THR A 306 14.26 -1.88 16.67
N ALA A 307 13.48 -0.79 16.65
CA ALA A 307 13.77 0.35 15.79
C ALA A 307 15.04 1.06 16.27
N GLU A 308 15.18 1.14 17.58
CA GLU A 308 16.37 1.64 18.25
C GLU A 308 17.59 0.77 17.97
N GLY A 309 17.45 -0.56 18.06
CA GLY A 309 18.51 -1.51 17.72
C GLY A 309 19.00 -1.34 16.29
N ARG A 310 18.10 -1.31 15.30
CA ARG A 310 18.44 -1.06 13.90
C ARG A 310 19.12 0.29 13.68
N ARG A 311 18.64 1.35 14.34
CA ARG A 311 19.25 2.69 14.27
C ARG A 311 20.67 2.70 14.85
N THR A 312 20.87 2.02 15.97
CA THR A 312 22.19 1.90 16.61
C THR A 312 23.15 1.07 15.76
N ALA A 313 22.69 -0.05 15.21
CA ALA A 313 23.46 -0.87 14.28
C ALA A 313 23.87 -0.09 13.02
N ALA A 314 22.94 0.67 12.43
CA ALA A 314 23.23 1.53 11.29
C ALA A 314 24.19 2.68 11.62
N ARG A 315 24.08 3.28 12.82
CA ARG A 315 25.04 4.31 13.29
C ARG A 315 26.44 3.73 13.44
N TRP A 316 26.57 2.59 14.12
CA TRP A 316 27.84 1.89 14.29
C TRP A 316 28.48 1.52 12.94
N ALA A 317 27.69 0.96 12.02
CA ALA A 317 28.17 0.58 10.69
C ALA A 317 28.66 1.79 9.89
N ARG A 318 27.97 2.95 10.02
CA ARG A 318 28.41 4.22 9.41
C ARG A 318 29.70 4.74 10.01
N SER A 319 29.86 4.69 11.33
CA SER A 319 31.12 5.11 11.97
C SER A 319 32.29 4.19 11.64
N ALA A 320 32.03 2.91 11.37
CA ALA A 320 33.07 1.94 11.02
C ALA A 320 33.56 2.05 9.56
N GLY A 321 32.84 2.76 8.68
CA GLY A 321 33.24 3.02 7.30
C GLY A 321 33.36 1.78 6.40
N GLY A 322 33.88 1.98 5.18
CA GLY A 322 34.05 0.93 4.17
C GLY A 322 32.73 0.33 3.69
N ASP A 323 32.68 -0.99 3.52
CA ASP A 323 31.48 -1.71 3.06
C ASP A 323 30.48 -2.03 4.18
N ARG A 324 30.82 -1.76 5.44
CA ARG A 324 29.99 -2.09 6.63
C ARG A 324 28.60 -1.45 6.62
N PRO A 325 28.38 -0.20 6.17
CA PRO A 325 27.02 0.36 6.03
C PRO A 325 26.14 -0.40 5.05
N ARG A 326 26.73 -0.95 3.96
CA ARG A 326 25.99 -1.77 3.00
C ARG A 326 25.72 -3.15 3.60
N ALA A 327 26.76 -3.81 4.09
CA ALA A 327 26.65 -5.11 4.74
C ALA A 327 25.67 -5.13 5.93
N MET A 328 25.59 -4.06 6.73
CA MET A 328 24.64 -3.98 7.85
C MET A 328 23.20 -3.88 7.35
N ARG A 329 22.95 -3.10 6.29
CA ARG A 329 21.62 -3.02 5.68
C ARG A 329 21.20 -4.37 5.10
N ASP A 330 22.12 -5.04 4.43
CA ASP A 330 21.86 -6.34 3.81
C ASP A 330 21.67 -7.43 4.87
N PHE A 331 22.49 -7.45 5.93
CA PHE A 331 22.32 -8.32 7.10
C PHE A 331 20.94 -8.15 7.76
N LEU A 332 20.52 -6.91 8.04
CA LEU A 332 19.21 -6.63 8.63
C LEU A 332 18.06 -7.07 7.70
N ARG A 333 18.24 -6.91 6.38
CA ARG A 333 17.26 -7.31 5.37
C ARG A 333 17.16 -8.84 5.27
N SER A 334 18.28 -9.55 5.17
CA SER A 334 18.30 -11.02 5.12
C SER A 334 17.76 -11.63 6.41
N ALA A 335 18.07 -11.08 7.58
CA ALA A 335 17.49 -11.53 8.84
C ALA A 335 15.97 -11.36 8.89
N THR A 336 15.46 -10.22 8.41
CA THR A 336 14.02 -9.98 8.33
C THR A 336 13.39 -10.99 7.37
N ARG A 337 13.89 -11.10 6.14
CA ARG A 337 13.42 -12.08 5.15
C ARG A 337 13.41 -13.51 5.67
N LEU A 338 14.46 -13.90 6.41
CA LEU A 338 14.56 -15.22 7.03
C LEU A 338 13.43 -15.45 8.05
N ALA A 339 13.13 -14.46 8.90
CA ALA A 339 12.04 -14.53 9.85
C ALA A 339 10.66 -14.65 9.18
N HIS A 340 10.41 -13.89 8.12
CA HIS A 340 9.17 -13.96 7.34
C HIS A 340 9.06 -15.29 6.60
N HIS A 341 10.15 -15.76 5.98
CA HIS A 341 10.22 -17.07 5.33
C HIS A 341 9.93 -18.21 6.31
N ARG A 342 10.48 -18.15 7.52
CA ARG A 342 10.16 -19.11 8.60
C ARG A 342 8.68 -19.12 8.93
N GLN A 343 8.07 -17.95 9.05
CA GLN A 343 6.63 -17.84 9.30
C GLN A 343 5.82 -18.46 8.15
N HIS A 344 6.20 -18.25 6.90
CA HIS A 344 5.55 -18.90 5.75
C HIS A 344 5.68 -20.41 5.78
N LEU A 345 6.85 -20.95 6.14
CA LEU A 345 7.05 -22.40 6.27
C LEU A 345 6.09 -22.99 7.31
N LEU A 346 5.95 -22.33 8.47
CA LEU A 346 5.04 -22.76 9.54
C LEU A 346 3.56 -22.65 9.15
N LEU A 347 3.22 -21.72 8.26
CA LEU A 347 1.88 -21.58 7.68
C LEU A 347 1.64 -22.51 6.47
N GLY A 348 2.61 -23.38 6.12
CA GLY A 348 2.49 -24.33 5.01
C GLY A 348 2.66 -23.71 3.62
N ARG A 349 3.27 -22.52 3.52
CA ARG A 349 3.43 -21.74 2.28
C ARG A 349 4.81 -21.84 1.63
N GLY A 350 5.77 -22.55 2.24
CA GLY A 350 7.13 -22.69 1.70
C GLY A 350 7.23 -23.42 0.35
N GLY A 351 6.14 -24.04 -0.13
CA GLY A 351 6.16 -24.80 -1.37
C GLY A 351 7.19 -25.93 -1.34
N ARG A 352 7.63 -26.38 -2.52
CA ARG A 352 8.60 -27.48 -2.65
C ARG A 352 10.05 -27.06 -2.40
N THR A 353 10.36 -25.76 -2.52
CA THR A 353 11.71 -25.20 -2.39
C THR A 353 11.97 -24.55 -1.04
N GLY A 354 10.97 -24.51 -0.14
CA GLY A 354 11.04 -23.72 1.09
C GLY A 354 12.26 -23.99 1.97
N ALA A 355 12.70 -25.25 2.10
CA ALA A 355 13.91 -25.58 2.85
C ALA A 355 15.20 -25.09 2.15
N VAL A 356 15.24 -25.11 0.81
CA VAL A 356 16.37 -24.60 0.02
C VAL A 356 16.44 -23.07 0.12
N ASP A 357 15.28 -22.41 0.01
CA ASP A 357 15.19 -20.96 0.13
C ASP A 357 15.59 -20.48 1.55
N GLU A 358 15.26 -21.26 2.60
CA GLU A 358 15.68 -20.99 3.98
C GLU A 358 17.21 -21.08 4.12
N GLN A 359 17.83 -22.11 3.53
CA GLN A 359 19.29 -22.28 3.56
C GLN A 359 20.02 -21.15 2.84
N VAL A 360 19.53 -20.71 1.68
CA VAL A 360 20.13 -19.58 0.93
C VAL A 360 20.13 -18.30 1.78
N LEU A 361 19.01 -18.02 2.48
CA LEU A 361 18.92 -16.84 3.36
C LEU A 361 19.87 -16.94 4.56
N LEU A 362 20.11 -18.13 5.10
CA LEU A 362 21.10 -18.36 6.15
C LEU A 362 22.53 -18.12 5.64
N ASP A 363 22.86 -18.61 4.46
CA ASP A 363 24.18 -18.42 3.85
C ASP A 363 24.45 -16.92 3.57
N GLU A 364 23.46 -16.19 3.05
CA GLU A 364 23.52 -14.73 2.88
C GLU A 364 23.75 -14.00 4.21
N LEU A 365 23.00 -14.39 5.26
CA LEU A 365 23.12 -13.81 6.60
C LEU A 365 24.55 -13.96 7.13
N VAL A 366 25.15 -15.15 6.99
CA VAL A 366 26.53 -15.42 7.43
C VAL A 366 27.54 -14.63 6.60
N ALA A 367 27.36 -14.55 5.28
CA ALA A 367 28.24 -13.79 4.40
C ALA A 367 28.25 -12.29 4.76
N HIS A 368 27.07 -11.70 5.02
CA HIS A 368 26.98 -10.31 5.45
C HIS A 368 27.58 -10.08 6.84
N ARG A 369 27.38 -11.01 7.79
CA ARG A 369 28.01 -10.95 9.11
C ARG A 369 29.54 -10.95 9.01
N ALA A 370 30.10 -11.78 8.13
CA ALA A 370 31.56 -11.87 7.96
C ALA A 370 32.18 -10.53 7.51
N VAL A 371 31.47 -9.71 6.73
CA VAL A 371 31.93 -8.36 6.34
C VAL A 371 31.87 -7.37 7.51
N LEU A 372 30.95 -7.57 8.46
CA LEU A 372 30.82 -6.72 9.65
C LEU A 372 31.91 -6.98 10.70
N THR A 373 32.46 -8.19 10.73
CA THR A 373 33.46 -8.62 11.72
C THR A 373 34.91 -8.56 11.21
N ARG A 374 35.13 -8.32 9.92
CA ARG A 374 36.41 -7.84 9.38
C ARG A 374 36.57 -6.38 9.73
#